data_AF-A0A7X9N6U7-F1
#
_entry.id   AF-A0A7X9N6U7-F1
#
_cell.length_a   1.000
_cell.length_b   1.000
_cell.length_c   1.000
_cell.angle_alpha   90.00
_cell.angle_beta   90.00
_cell.angle_gamma   90.00
#
_symmetry.space_group_name_H-M   'P 1'
#
loop_
_entity.id
_entity.type
_entity.pdbx_description
1 polymer ?
#
loop_
_entity_poly.entity_id
_entity_poly.type
_entity_poly.pdbx_seq_one_letter_code
_entity_poly.pdbx_strand_id
1 'polypeptide(L)'
;MEAIIIFVKYLIIFAVSYYVITFLAKLFRKPTYRITMTDSQANTQLYLLAIAADGSKFETTTQAENALTFTNITDAKQFLAKLPQSSKPQLQVQRVLGWQNVSD
;
A
#
# COMPACT_ATOMS: atom_id res chain seq x y z
N MET A 1 -39.06 28.79 -7.56
CA MET A 1 -37.68 29.05 -8.03
C MET A 1 -36.68 29.01 -6.87
N GLU A 2 -36.95 29.70 -5.76
CA GLU A 2 -36.08 29.70 -4.57
C GLU A 2 -35.83 28.32 -3.94
N ALA A 3 -36.87 27.50 -3.76
CA ALA A 3 -36.73 26.16 -3.19
C ALA A 3 -35.79 25.25 -4.02
N ILE A 4 -35.80 25.40 -5.35
CA ILE A 4 -34.93 24.64 -6.26
C ILE A 4 -33.47 25.09 -6.09
N ILE A 5 -33.23 26.40 -5.96
CA ILE A 5 -31.89 26.97 -5.75
C ILE A 5 -31.31 26.50 -4.42
N ILE A 6 -32.13 26.51 -3.35
CA ILE A 6 -31.73 26.03 -2.03
C ILE A 6 -31.38 24.54 -2.08
N PHE A 7 -32.21 23.72 -2.73
CA PHE A 7 -31.96 22.29 -2.91
C PHE A 7 -30.64 22.01 -3.65
N VAL A 8 -30.40 22.69 -4.78
CA VAL A 8 -29.15 22.55 -5.55
C VAL A 8 -27.92 22.94 -4.73
N LYS A 9 -28.01 24.03 -3.94
CA LYS A 9 -26.92 24.46 -3.05
C LYS A 9 -26.56 23.38 -2.02
N TYR A 10 -27.55 22.77 -1.38
CA TYR A 10 -27.30 21.68 -0.43
C TYR A 10 -26.77 20.41 -1.10
N LEU A 11 -27.22 20.10 -2.31
CA LEU A 11 -26.72 18.97 -3.09
C LEU A 11 -25.24 19.12 -3.44
N ILE A 12 -24.80 20.33 -3.82
CA ILE A 12 -23.39 20.63 -4.08
C ILE A 12 -22.57 20.52 -2.78
N ILE A 13 -23.04 21.10 -1.68
CA ILE A 13 -22.36 21.00 -0.38
C ILE A 13 -22.19 19.54 0.05
N PHE A 14 -23.23 18.73 -0.12
CA PHE A 14 -23.19 17.30 0.19
C PHE A 14 -22.15 16.57 -0.67
N ALA A 15 -22.15 16.79 -1.98
CA ALA A 15 -21.17 16.19 -2.89
C ALA A 15 -19.74 16.57 -2.53
N VAL A 16 -19.46 17.87 -2.32
CA VAL A 16 -18.13 18.35 -1.92
C VAL A 16 -17.71 17.75 -0.58
N SER A 17 -18.60 17.74 0.40
CA SER A 17 -18.33 17.17 1.73
C SER A 17 -17.99 15.68 1.63
N TYR A 18 -18.73 14.92 0.81
CA TYR A 18 -18.45 13.51 0.56
C TYR A 18 -17.06 13.29 -0.04
N TYR A 19 -16.66 14.08 -1.04
CA TYR A 19 -15.31 14.01 -1.62
C TYR A 19 -14.21 14.37 -0.61
N VAL A 20 -14.42 15.41 0.21
CA VAL A 20 -13.45 15.81 1.24
C VAL A 20 -13.29 14.72 2.30
N ILE A 21 -14.39 14.17 2.82
CA ILE A 21 -14.35 13.11 3.84
C ILE A 21 -13.67 11.86 3.30
N THR A 22 -14.01 11.42 2.08
CA THR A 22 -13.37 10.24 1.47
C THR A 22 -11.89 10.48 1.16
N PHE A 23 -11.50 11.69 0.79
CA PHE A 23 -10.10 12.07 0.61
C PHE A 23 -9.33 12.03 1.93
N LEU A 24 -9.87 12.64 2.99
CA LEU A 24 -9.28 12.60 4.33
C LEU A 24 -9.15 11.17 4.85
N ALA A 25 -10.18 10.34 4.67
CA ALA A 25 -10.15 8.93 5.06
C ALA A 25 -9.03 8.16 4.34
N LYS A 26 -8.72 8.49 3.08
CA LYS A 26 -7.58 7.93 2.34
C LYS A 26 -6.23 8.46 2.87
N LEU A 27 -6.18 9.71 3.29
CA LEU A 27 -4.96 10.35 3.82
C LEU A 27 -4.55 9.77 5.19
N PHE A 28 -5.53 9.44 6.03
CA PHE A 28 -5.31 8.87 7.37
C PHE A 28 -5.27 7.34 7.41
N ARG A 29 -5.23 6.66 6.25
CA ARG A 29 -4.98 5.22 6.24
C ARG A 29 -3.61 4.95 6.85
N LYS A 30 -3.56 3.97 7.76
CA LYS A 30 -2.29 3.52 8.34
C LYS A 30 -1.33 3.17 7.20
N PRO A 31 -0.05 3.57 7.30
CA PRO A 31 0.93 3.23 6.29
C PRO A 31 1.06 1.72 6.22
N THR A 32 0.86 1.17 5.03
CA THR A 32 1.07 -0.24 4.74
C THR A 32 2.38 -0.37 3.98
N TYR A 33 3.25 -1.26 4.42
CA TYR A 33 4.53 -1.53 3.78
C TYR A 33 4.48 -2.92 3.14
N ARG A 34 5.21 -3.11 2.05
CA ARG A 34 5.42 -4.43 1.43
C ARG A 34 6.86 -4.52 0.95
N ILE A 35 7.34 -5.74 0.75
CA ILE A 35 8.66 -5.96 0.20
C ILE A 35 8.51 -6.53 -1.20
N THR A 36 9.26 -5.97 -2.14
CA THR A 36 9.31 -6.42 -3.53
C THR A 36 10.73 -6.81 -3.89
N MET A 37 10.90 -7.83 -4.71
CA MET A 37 12.18 -8.26 -5.25
C MET A 37 12.14 -8.17 -6.78
N THR A 38 13.31 -8.10 -7.40
CA THR A 38 13.42 -8.22 -8.85
C THR A 38 14.16 -9.50 -9.15
N ASP A 39 13.50 -10.41 -9.88
CA ASP A 39 14.18 -11.58 -10.41
C ASP A 39 15.18 -11.13 -11.49
N SER A 40 16.47 -11.37 -11.26
CA SER A 40 17.53 -11.00 -12.20
C SER A 40 17.48 -11.80 -13.51
N GLN A 41 16.84 -12.98 -13.53
CA GLN A 41 16.74 -13.82 -14.71
C GLN A 41 15.51 -13.47 -15.55
N ALA A 42 14.36 -13.25 -14.90
CA ALA A 42 13.08 -13.00 -15.57
C ALA A 42 12.71 -11.51 -15.69
N ASN A 43 13.51 -10.60 -15.13
CA ASN A 43 13.23 -9.16 -15.01
C ASN A 43 11.80 -8.85 -14.54
N THR A 44 11.27 -9.71 -13.66
CA THR A 44 9.89 -9.67 -13.19
C THR A 44 9.88 -9.25 -11.72
N GLN A 45 8.91 -8.42 -11.36
CA GLN A 45 8.73 -8.01 -9.98
C GLN A 45 8.06 -9.14 -9.20
N LEU A 46 8.75 -9.59 -8.16
CA LEU A 46 8.27 -10.60 -7.23
C LEU A 46 7.86 -9.94 -5.92
N TYR A 47 6.85 -10.51 -5.30
CA TYR A 47 6.32 -10.15 -4.01
C TYR A 47 6.53 -11.30 -3.04
N LEU A 48 6.70 -10.99 -1.77
CA LEU A 48 6.76 -12.03 -0.74
C LEU A 48 5.36 -12.50 -0.40
N LEU A 49 5.14 -13.80 -0.30
CA LEU A 49 3.92 -14.44 0.17
C LEU A 49 4.22 -15.10 1.51
N ALA A 50 3.46 -14.80 2.56
CA ALA A 50 3.59 -15.54 3.82
C ALA A 50 2.91 -16.90 3.70
N ILE A 51 3.64 -17.97 3.99
CA ILE A 51 3.12 -19.35 4.00
C ILE A 51 2.61 -19.70 5.40
N ALA A 52 3.20 -19.07 6.43
CA ALA A 52 2.82 -19.26 7.81
C ALA A 52 2.37 -17.92 8.41
N ALA A 53 1.32 -17.97 9.25
CA ALA A 53 0.75 -16.79 9.89
C ALA A 53 1.72 -16.06 10.83
N ASP A 54 2.78 -16.74 11.27
CA ASP A 54 3.87 -16.20 12.07
C ASP A 54 4.95 -15.48 11.25
N GLY A 55 4.85 -15.51 9.91
CA GLY A 55 5.84 -14.91 9.00
C GLY A 55 7.20 -15.63 8.97
N SER A 56 7.32 -16.81 9.59
CA SER A 56 8.57 -17.58 9.65
C SER A 56 8.96 -18.21 8.31
N LYS A 57 7.96 -18.46 7.45
CA LYS A 57 8.12 -19.05 6.11
C LYS A 57 7.47 -18.15 5.08
N PHE A 58 8.21 -17.87 4.02
CA PHE A 58 7.77 -17.04 2.91
C PHE A 58 8.17 -17.65 1.58
N GLU A 59 7.32 -17.43 0.59
CA GLU A 59 7.51 -17.77 -0.81
C GLU A 59 7.52 -16.50 -1.65
N THR A 60 7.87 -16.61 -2.92
CA THR A 60 7.78 -15.49 -3.87
C THR A 60 6.60 -15.70 -4.80
N THR A 61 5.79 -14.66 -5.01
CA THR A 61 4.66 -14.65 -5.94
C THR A 61 4.78 -13.47 -6.91
N THR A 62 4.24 -13.61 -8.11
CA THR A 62 4.09 -12.50 -9.07
C THR A 62 2.81 -11.69 -8.82
N GLN A 63 1.92 -12.16 -7.93
CA GLN A 63 0.64 -11.53 -7.62
C GLN A 63 0.78 -10.50 -6.50
N ALA A 64 0.58 -9.22 -6.84
CA ALA A 64 0.72 -8.10 -5.89
C ALA A 64 -0.33 -8.11 -4.76
N GLU A 65 -1.50 -8.70 -4.98
CA GLU A 65 -2.60 -8.80 -4.02
C GLU A 65 -2.29 -9.76 -2.86
N ASN A 66 -1.44 -10.76 -3.11
CA ASN A 66 -1.04 -11.76 -2.13
C ASN A 66 0.28 -11.38 -1.43
N ALA A 67 0.75 -10.14 -1.66
CA ALA A 67 1.98 -9.65 -1.05
C ALA A 67 1.83 -9.55 0.48
N LEU A 68 2.83 -10.04 1.19
CA LEU A 68 3.02 -9.85 2.61
C LEU A 68 3.15 -8.36 2.89
N THR A 69 2.28 -7.88 3.76
CA THR A 69 2.24 -6.48 4.16
C THR A 69 2.54 -6.31 5.64
N PHE A 70 3.18 -5.19 5.97
CA PHE A 70 3.52 -4.78 7.31
C PHE A 70 2.83 -3.46 7.62
N THR A 71 2.38 -3.26 8.85
CA THR A 71 1.82 -1.97 9.30
C THR A 71 2.84 -1.10 10.03
N ASN A 72 4.02 -1.66 10.31
CA ASN A 72 5.12 -1.03 11.02
C ASN A 72 6.37 -1.05 10.15
N ILE A 73 7.01 0.12 9.98
CA ILE A 73 8.23 0.26 9.19
C ILE A 73 9.40 -0.49 9.81
N THR A 74 9.50 -0.53 11.15
CA THR A 74 10.61 -1.19 11.85
C THR A 74 10.59 -2.69 11.60
N ASP A 75 9.42 -3.32 11.72
CA ASP A 75 9.26 -4.75 11.46
C ASP A 75 9.55 -5.08 10.00
N ALA A 76 9.10 -4.21 9.08
CA ALA A 76 9.37 -4.37 7.65
C ALA A 76 10.87 -4.25 7.32
N LYS A 77 11.60 -3.28 7.92
CA LYS A 77 13.05 -3.12 7.76
C LYS A 77 13.82 -4.30 8.37
N GLN A 78 13.41 -4.78 9.55
CA GLN A 78 14.01 -5.96 10.17
C GLN A 78 13.81 -7.21 9.31
N PHE A 79 12.62 -7.36 8.72
CA PHE A 79 12.34 -8.46 7.81
C PHE A 79 13.16 -8.34 6.52
N LEU A 80 13.22 -7.14 5.93
CA LEU A 80 14.03 -6.84 4.75
C LEU A 80 15.51 -7.23 4.94
N ALA A 81 16.07 -6.94 6.11
CA ALA A 81 17.46 -7.26 6.44
C ALA A 81 17.74 -8.77 6.53
N LYS A 82 16.72 -9.60 6.78
CA LYS A 82 16.84 -11.07 6.83
C LYS A 82 16.82 -11.72 5.45
N LEU A 83 16.41 -10.99 4.42
CA LEU A 83 16.25 -11.53 3.07
C LEU A 83 17.60 -11.60 2.34
N PRO A 84 17.77 -12.58 1.44
CA PRO A 84 18.97 -12.69 0.63
C PRO A 84 19.11 -11.46 -0.28
N GLN A 85 20.24 -10.76 -0.15
CA GLN A 85 20.51 -9.52 -0.89
C GLN A 85 20.74 -9.75 -2.39
N SER A 86 20.99 -11.00 -2.80
CA SER A 86 21.11 -11.40 -4.22
C SER A 86 19.89 -11.01 -5.05
N SER A 87 18.70 -11.00 -4.44
CA SER A 87 17.43 -10.71 -5.11
C SER A 87 17.03 -9.23 -5.06
N LYS A 88 17.93 -8.36 -4.57
CA LYS A 88 17.75 -6.90 -4.43
C LYS A 88 16.38 -6.53 -3.83
N PRO A 89 16.06 -7.00 -2.62
CA PRO A 89 14.78 -6.72 -2.01
C PRO A 89 14.65 -5.21 -1.73
N GLN A 90 13.49 -4.64 -2.05
CA GLN A 90 13.15 -3.24 -1.88
C GLN A 90 11.89 -3.11 -1.01
N LEU A 91 11.92 -2.16 -0.08
CA LEU A 91 10.76 -1.82 0.74
C LEU A 91 9.90 -0.80 -0.01
N GLN A 92 8.60 -1.04 -0.05
CA GLN A 92 7.61 -0.12 -0.61
C GLN A 92 6.58 0.26 0.44
N VAL A 93 6.10 1.50 0.40
CA VAL A 93 5.02 2.02 1.23
C VAL A 93 3.82 2.41 0.38
N GLN A 94 2.62 2.00 0.81
CA GLN A 94 1.36 2.42 0.21
C GLN A 94 1.09 3.87 0.61
N ARG A 95 1.11 4.75 -0.38
CA ARG A 95 0.66 6.14 -0.25
C ARG A 95 -0.64 6.36 -1.01
N VAL A 96 -1.15 7.59 -0.95
CA VAL A 96 -2.41 8.01 -1.60
C VAL A 96 -2.39 7.74 -3.11
N LEU A 97 -1.24 7.92 -3.76
CA LEU A 97 -1.07 7.77 -5.21
C LEU A 97 -0.60 6.37 -5.64
N GLY A 98 -0.45 5.43 -4.70
CA GLY A 98 0.06 4.08 -4.97
C GLY A 98 1.28 3.72 -4.14
N TRP A 99 1.94 2.63 -4.51
CA TRP A 99 3.14 2.13 -3.85
C TRP A 99 4.37 2.94 -4.25
N GLN A 100 5.18 3.33 -3.26
CA GLN A 100 6.41 4.07 -3.47
C GLN A 100 7.57 3.38 -2.76
N ASN A 101 8.75 3.37 -3.37
CA ASN A 101 9.95 2.85 -2.72
C ASN A 101 10.29 3.70 -1.48
N VAL A 102 10.61 3.02 -0.39
CA VAL A 102 11.15 3.64 0.81
C VAL A 102 12.66 3.68 0.64
N SER A 103 13.19 4.85 0.27
CA SER A 103 14.63 5.11 0.41
C SER A 103 14.97 5.30 1.89
N ASP A 104 16.16 4.86 2.30
CA ASP A 104 16.72 5.20 3.61
C ASP A 104 16.92 6.71 3.78
#